data_AF-A0A4Y2PC55-F1
#
_entry.id   AF-A0A4Y2PC55-F1
#
_cell.length_a   1.000
_cell.length_b   1.000
_cell.length_c   1.000
_cell.angle_alpha   90.00
_cell.angle_beta   90.00
_cell.angle_gamma   90.00
#
_symmetry.space_group_name_H-M   'P 1'
#
loop_
_entity.id
_entity.type
_entity.pdbx_description
1 polymer ?
#
loop_
_entity_poly.entity_id
_entity_poly.type
_entity_poly.pdbx_seq_one_letter_code
_entity_poly.pdbx_strand_id
1 'polypeptide(L)'
;MEEFRGAFDYRYNEINGIFGLVWKHNRHKHIKSFGSGKRWSRTAKKQVLIPKPDAIANYNKNMGGVDKLVWKIQKYRTKIRGKKWYFPIHGIGENRNQVNAHTIYCIANRKYHY
;
A
#
# COMPACT_ATOMS: atom_id res chain seq x y z
N MET A 1 29.20 5.09 -14.83
CA MET A 1 28.62 6.37 -14.40
C MET A 1 27.49 6.06 -13.43
N GLU A 2 27.63 6.44 -12.15
CA GLU A 2 26.54 6.28 -11.18
C GLU A 2 25.42 7.27 -11.50
N GLU A 3 24.25 6.74 -11.88
CA GLU A 3 23.09 7.56 -12.17
C GLU A 3 22.47 8.15 -10.89
N PHE A 4 22.01 9.40 -10.98
CA PHE A 4 21.48 10.17 -9.87
C PHE A 4 20.21 9.54 -9.25
N ARG A 5 20.14 9.52 -7.92
CA ARG A 5 18.99 8.98 -7.17
C ARG A 5 17.74 9.84 -7.41
N GLY A 6 16.69 9.23 -7.97
CA GLY A 6 15.49 9.93 -8.42
C GLY A 6 15.34 9.97 -9.94
N ALA A 7 16.30 9.43 -10.69
CA ALA A 7 16.15 9.17 -12.11
C ALA A 7 14.96 8.24 -12.39
N PHE A 8 14.27 8.53 -13.49
CA PHE A 8 13.18 7.72 -14.01
C PHE A 8 13.44 7.43 -15.49
N ASP A 9 13.08 6.22 -15.92
CA ASP A 9 13.09 5.83 -17.33
C ASP A 9 11.67 5.42 -17.73
N TYR A 10 11.25 5.68 -18.97
CA TYR A 10 9.91 5.36 -19.45
C TYR A 10 9.88 4.75 -20.84
N ARG A 11 8.98 3.79 -21.03
CA ARG A 11 8.66 3.16 -22.32
C ARG A 11 7.15 3.11 -22.48
N TYR A 12 6.68 3.51 -23.65
CA TYR A 12 5.28 3.45 -24.02
C TYR A 12 5.12 2.54 -25.23
N ASN A 13 4.16 1.61 -25.17
CA ASN A 13 3.78 0.79 -26.30
C ASN A 13 2.33 1.15 -26.69
N GLU A 14 2.18 1.82 -27.83
CA GLU A 14 0.91 2.31 -28.36
C GLU A 14 -0.05 1.17 -28.74
N ILE A 15 0.48 0.01 -29.14
CA ILE A 15 -0.31 -1.13 -29.62
C ILE A 15 -1.05 -1.82 -28.47
N ASN A 16 -0.38 -1.95 -27.32
CA ASN A 16 -0.93 -2.66 -26.15
C ASN A 16 -1.53 -1.70 -25.10
N GLY A 17 -1.38 -0.38 -25.28
CA GLY A 17 -1.76 0.62 -24.27
C GLY A 17 -0.96 0.52 -22.96
N ILE A 18 0.13 -0.27 -22.95
CA ILE A 18 0.93 -0.52 -21.77
C ILE A 18 2.00 0.57 -21.65
N PHE A 19 2.07 1.18 -20.48
CA PHE A 19 3.10 2.15 -20.15
C PHE A 19 3.94 1.67 -18.96
N GLY A 20 5.24 1.58 -19.15
CA GLY A 20 6.21 1.32 -18.10
C GLY A 20 6.97 2.59 -17.75
N LEU A 21 7.02 2.95 -16.46
CA LEU A 21 7.94 3.97 -15.95
C LEU A 21 8.68 3.42 -14.74
N VAL A 22 9.97 3.22 -14.87
CA VAL A 22 10.81 2.71 -13.79
C VAL A 22 11.26 3.90 -12.95
N TRP A 23 10.82 3.96 -11.70
CA TRP A 23 11.36 4.90 -10.74
C TRP A 23 12.47 4.24 -9.91
N LYS A 24 13.70 4.74 -10.02
CA LYS A 24 14.83 4.26 -9.21
C LYS A 24 14.76 4.84 -7.80
N HIS A 25 13.89 4.25 -6.98
CA HIS A 25 14.04 4.20 -5.52
C HIS A 25 14.55 2.81 -5.13
N ASN A 26 14.80 2.54 -3.85
CA ASN A 26 15.47 1.35 -3.31
C ASN A 26 14.77 -0.01 -3.59
N ARG A 27 13.86 -0.07 -4.57
CA ARG A 27 13.32 -1.22 -5.30
C ARG A 27 12.40 -0.69 -6.43
N HIS A 28 12.56 -1.25 -7.64
CA HIS A 28 11.88 -0.86 -8.89
C HIS A 28 10.34 -0.93 -8.76
N LYS A 29 9.64 0.15 -9.11
CA LYS A 29 8.17 0.14 -9.29
C LYS A 29 7.80 0.96 -10.53
N HIS A 30 6.79 0.49 -11.25
CA HIS A 30 6.26 1.11 -12.47
C HIS A 30 5.41 2.39 -12.15
N ILE A 31 4.74 3.03 -13.14
CA ILE A 31 3.55 3.95 -13.05
C ILE A 31 3.80 5.49 -13.36
N LYS A 32 2.88 6.22 -14.09
CA LYS A 32 2.84 7.64 -14.63
C LYS A 32 2.41 8.90 -13.79
N SER A 33 2.86 10.11 -14.20
CA SER A 33 2.44 11.50 -13.79
C SER A 33 3.28 12.09 -12.66
N PHE A 34 3.42 13.42 -12.48
CA PHE A 34 4.46 14.08 -11.65
C PHE A 34 3.91 14.91 -10.47
N GLY A 35 4.35 14.57 -9.25
CA GLY A 35 4.18 15.35 -8.02
C GLY A 35 5.48 15.46 -7.21
N SER A 36 5.46 16.14 -6.07
CA SER A 36 6.63 16.30 -5.20
C SER A 36 6.46 15.50 -3.89
N GLY A 37 7.41 14.64 -3.54
CA GLY A 37 7.36 13.80 -2.33
C GLY A 37 8.44 14.14 -1.32
N LYS A 38 8.08 14.27 -0.03
CA LYS A 38 9.06 14.44 1.06
C LYS A 38 9.70 13.10 1.39
N ARG A 39 11.03 13.03 1.39
CA ARG A 39 11.80 11.84 1.75
C ARG A 39 12.85 12.17 2.80
N TRP A 40 12.99 11.34 3.83
CA TRP A 40 14.12 11.42 4.75
C TRP A 40 15.44 11.02 4.04
N SER A 41 16.39 11.95 3.97
CA SER A 41 17.76 11.68 3.55
C SER A 41 18.61 11.36 4.77
N ARG A 42 19.18 10.15 4.81
CA ARG A 42 20.08 9.75 5.91
C ARG A 42 21.38 10.56 5.91
N THR A 43 21.86 10.96 4.72
CA THR A 43 23.08 11.75 4.55
C THR A 43 22.89 13.18 5.04
N ALA A 44 21.75 13.81 4.73
CA ALA A 44 21.46 15.18 5.15
C ALA A 44 20.74 15.26 6.52
N LYS A 45 20.37 14.11 7.11
CA LYS A 45 19.50 13.98 8.30
C LYS A 45 18.29 14.92 8.27
N LYS A 46 17.72 15.14 7.08
CA LYS A 46 16.63 16.07 6.82
C LYS A 46 15.67 15.48 5.80
N GLN A 47 14.43 15.94 5.81
CA GLN A 47 13.50 15.64 4.73
C GLN A 47 13.87 16.47 3.50
N VAL A 48 14.19 15.79 2.41
CA VAL A 48 14.47 16.37 1.10
C VAL A 48 13.25 16.13 0.20
N LEU A 49 12.88 17.15 -0.57
CA LEU A 49 11.84 17.04 -1.59
C LEU A 49 12.44 16.39 -2.84
N ILE A 50 11.84 15.27 -3.26
CA ILE A 50 12.25 14.54 -4.46
C ILE A 50 11.05 14.50 -5.40
N PRO A 51 11.25 14.73 -6.71
CA PRO A 51 10.20 14.50 -7.70
C PRO A 51 9.73 13.05 -7.61
N LYS A 52 8.43 12.87 -7.36
CA LYS A 52 7.78 11.57 -7.20
C LYS A 52 6.69 11.48 -8.26
N PRO A 53 6.59 10.35 -8.99
CA PRO A 53 5.46 10.19 -9.87
C PRO A 53 4.12 10.16 -9.10
N ASP A 54 3.14 10.99 -9.48
CA ASP A 54 1.74 11.01 -9.03
C ASP A 54 1.11 9.63 -9.10
N ALA A 55 1.44 8.86 -10.12
CA ALA A 55 1.23 7.44 -10.19
C ALA A 55 1.51 6.67 -8.91
N ILE A 56 2.72 6.86 -8.38
CA ILE A 56 3.18 6.21 -7.16
C ILE A 56 2.49 6.88 -5.97
N ALA A 57 2.05 8.13 -6.09
CA ALA A 57 1.21 8.77 -5.08
C ALA A 57 -0.19 8.14 -5.03
N ASN A 58 -0.87 8.00 -6.16
CA ASN A 58 -2.19 7.39 -6.32
C ASN A 58 -2.16 5.90 -5.96
N TYR A 59 -1.14 5.18 -6.43
CA TYR A 59 -0.92 3.79 -6.03
C TYR A 59 -0.70 3.70 -4.52
N ASN A 60 0.21 4.48 -3.93
CA ASN A 60 0.42 4.44 -2.49
C ASN A 60 -0.80 4.91 -1.67
N LYS A 61 -1.64 5.80 -2.21
CA LYS A 61 -2.87 6.28 -1.57
C LYS A 61 -3.91 5.16 -1.48
N ASN A 62 -4.00 4.33 -2.51
CA ASN A 62 -4.97 3.23 -2.59
C ASN A 62 -4.40 1.91 -2.05
N MET A 63 -3.07 1.82 -1.94
CA MET A 63 -2.37 0.72 -1.29
C MET A 63 -2.53 0.81 0.22
N GLY A 64 -2.85 -0.31 0.85
CA GLY A 64 -2.97 -0.42 2.31
C GLY A 64 -4.37 -0.77 2.80
N GLY A 65 -5.38 -0.89 1.93
CA GLY A 65 -6.68 -1.44 2.32
C GLY A 65 -6.55 -2.87 2.91
N VAL A 66 -5.79 -3.72 2.22
CA VAL A 66 -5.48 -5.08 2.68
C VAL A 66 -4.63 -5.08 3.95
N ASP A 67 -3.60 -4.23 4.01
CA ASP A 67 -2.72 -4.15 5.19
C ASP A 67 -3.49 -3.71 6.44
N LYS A 68 -4.40 -2.74 6.30
CA LYS A 68 -5.30 -2.31 7.39
C LYS A 68 -6.22 -3.44 7.85
N LEU A 69 -6.76 -4.24 6.93
CA LEU A 69 -7.59 -5.40 7.26
C LEU A 69 -6.78 -6.45 8.02
N VAL A 70 -5.59 -6.82 7.53
CA VAL A 70 -4.72 -7.81 8.17
C VAL A 70 -4.27 -7.34 9.55
N TRP A 71 -3.95 -6.06 9.71
CA TRP A 71 -3.62 -5.47 11.01
C TRP A 71 -4.77 -5.56 12.01
N LYS A 72 -6.01 -5.22 11.59
CA LYS A 72 -7.20 -5.35 12.45
C LYS A 72 -7.48 -6.80 12.82
N ILE A 73 -7.35 -7.73 11.87
CA ILE A 73 -7.53 -9.17 12.12
C ILE A 73 -6.49 -9.67 13.14
N GLN A 74 -5.23 -9.25 13.03
CA GLN A 74 -4.21 -9.64 14.00
C GLN A 74 -4.49 -9.08 15.40
N LYS A 75 -4.95 -7.83 15.48
CA LYS A 75 -5.23 -7.15 16.76
C LYS A 75 -6.35 -7.83 17.55
N TYR A 76 -7.42 -8.25 16.87
CA TYR A 76 -8.62 -8.84 17.50
C TYR A 76 -8.75 -10.35 17.24
N ARG A 77 -7.64 -11.03 16.96
CA ARG A 77 -7.65 -12.42 16.49
C ARG A 77 -8.26 -13.37 17.52
N THR A 78 -9.39 -13.98 17.18
CA THR A 78 -9.94 -15.12 17.92
C THR A 78 -9.04 -16.34 17.77
N LYS A 79 -8.59 -16.92 18.89
CA LYS A 79 -7.75 -18.13 18.92
C LYS A 79 -8.63 -19.38 19.00
N ILE A 80 -8.96 -19.96 17.85
CA ILE A 80 -9.62 -21.27 17.80
C ILE A 80 -8.54 -22.35 17.72
N ARG A 81 -8.36 -23.11 18.80
CA ARG A 81 -7.45 -24.27 18.84
C ARG A 81 -8.22 -25.51 18.41
N GLY A 82 -8.22 -25.77 17.11
CA GLY A 82 -8.77 -27.00 16.53
C GLY A 82 -7.67 -27.94 16.05
N LYS A 83 -7.89 -29.26 16.17
CA LYS A 83 -6.97 -30.28 15.66
C LYS A 83 -7.05 -30.48 14.14
N LYS A 84 -8.14 -30.02 13.51
CA LYS A 84 -8.38 -30.16 12.07
C LYS A 84 -7.85 -28.95 11.30
N TRP A 85 -7.26 -29.19 10.14
CA TRP A 85 -6.55 -28.19 9.31
C TRP A 85 -7.42 -27.01 8.88
N TYR A 86 -8.75 -27.17 8.82
CA TYR A 86 -9.67 -26.13 8.39
C TYR A 86 -9.99 -25.09 9.47
N PHE A 87 -9.85 -25.42 10.78
CA PHE A 87 -10.18 -24.49 11.86
C PHE A 87 -9.47 -23.12 11.78
N PRO A 88 -8.17 -23.05 11.43
CA PRO A 88 -7.51 -21.78 11.13
C PRO A 88 -8.19 -20.95 10.03
N ILE A 89 -8.73 -21.60 8.99
CA ILE A 89 -9.40 -20.94 7.87
C ILE A 89 -10.75 -20.38 8.33
N HIS A 90 -11.54 -21.17 9.06
CA HIS A 90 -12.80 -20.69 9.64
C HIS A 90 -12.57 -19.51 10.59
N GLY A 91 -11.58 -19.59 11.47
CA GLY A 91 -11.24 -18.49 12.36
C GLY A 91 -10.82 -17.22 11.62
N ILE A 92 -10.08 -17.31 10.51
CA ILE A 92 -9.76 -16.13 9.68
C ILE A 92 -11.04 -15.54 9.05
N GLY A 93 -11.97 -16.37 8.61
CA GLY A 93 -13.27 -15.95 8.08
C GLY A 93 -14.11 -15.18 9.11
N GLU A 94 -14.24 -15.71 10.32
CA GLU A 94 -14.95 -15.06 11.41
C GLU A 94 -14.31 -13.72 11.80
N ASN A 95 -12.99 -13.68 11.94
CA ASN A 95 -12.25 -12.45 12.24
C ASN A 95 -12.47 -11.38 11.16
N ARG A 96 -12.51 -11.76 9.87
CA ARG A 96 -12.83 -10.85 8.76
C ARG A 96 -14.25 -10.30 8.88
N ASN A 97 -15.23 -11.15 9.19
CA ASN A 97 -16.62 -10.75 9.35
C ASN A 97 -16.79 -9.73 10.49
N GLN A 98 -16.15 -9.95 11.64
CA GLN A 98 -16.18 -9.00 12.75
C GLN A 98 -15.56 -7.64 12.38
N VAL A 99 -14.39 -7.64 11.73
CA VAL A 99 -13.74 -6.41 11.27
C VAL A 99 -14.58 -5.67 10.24
N ASN A 100 -15.24 -6.39 9.33
CA ASN A 100 -16.12 -5.81 8.32
C ASN A 100 -17.40 -5.24 8.95
N ALA A 101 -18.04 -5.97 9.88
CA ALA A 101 -19.23 -5.50 10.59
C ALA A 101 -18.94 -4.22 11.37
N HIS A 102 -17.84 -4.18 12.13
CA HIS A 102 -17.38 -2.96 12.81
C HIS A 102 -17.06 -1.83 11.81
N THR A 103 -16.55 -2.18 10.63
CA THR A 103 -16.25 -1.20 9.59
C THR A 103 -17.53 -0.56 9.03
N ILE A 104 -18.54 -1.36 8.72
CA ILE A 104 -19.83 -0.87 8.26
C ILE A 104 -20.51 -0.05 9.36
N TYR A 105 -20.46 -0.51 10.61
CA TYR A 105 -21.01 0.20 11.76
C TYR A 105 -20.42 1.61 11.91
N CYS A 106 -19.09 1.75 11.91
CA CYS A 106 -18.52 3.10 12.07
C CYS A 106 -18.74 3.98 10.82
N ILE A 107 -18.91 3.40 9.61
CA ILE A 107 -19.23 4.17 8.39
C ILE A 107 -20.64 4.74 8.55
N ALA A 108 -21.62 3.89 8.92
CA ALA A 108 -22.99 4.29 9.16
C ALA A 108 -23.12 5.37 10.25
N ASN A 109 -22.30 5.29 11.30
CA ASN A 109 -22.32 6.24 12.42
C ASN A 109 -21.41 7.47 12.21
N ARG A 110 -20.79 7.65 11.03
CA ARG A 110 -19.77 8.69 10.76
C ARG A 110 -18.62 8.75 11.79
N LYS A 111 -18.35 7.62 12.46
CA LYS A 111 -17.25 7.45 13.42
C LYS A 111 -15.95 6.99 12.74
N TYR A 112 -15.95 6.81 11.42
CA TYR A 112 -14.72 6.58 10.65
C TYR A 112 -13.96 7.89 10.49
N HIS A 113 -12.94 8.07 11.32
CA HIS A 113 -11.98 9.15 11.18
C HIS A 113 -10.86 8.69 10.23
N TYR A 114 -10.62 9.47 9.17
CA TYR A 114 -9.44 9.38 8.32
C TYR A 114 -8.25 10.08 8.98
#